data_AF-A0A355BXF4-F1
#
_entry.id   AF-A0A355BXF4-F1
#
_cell.length_a   1.000
_cell.length_b   1.000
_cell.length_c   1.000
_cell.angle_alpha   90.00
_cell.angle_beta   90.00
_cell.angle_gamma   90.00
#
_symmetry.space_group_name_H-M   'P 1'
#
loop_
_entity.id
_entity.type
_entity.pdbx_description
1 polymer ?
#
loop_
_entity_poly.entity_id
_entity_poly.type
_entity_poly.pdbx_seq_one_letter_code
_entity_poly.pdbx_strand_id
1 'polypeptide(L)'
;KKDGAVAGRISAFVNPLHLERYQDATGHFGFLDAVDDAAVFSSLLKAAEEFFRARGLQKCAGPFSFSVNEECGLLVSGFDTPPYIMMPHGRPWYQRHVEAAGYVKAMDMHALLYIPRRQFIPERRMKFIERALSSPKVRIRNIDF
;
A
#
# COMPACT_ATOMS: atom_id res chain seq x y z
N LYS A 1 18.95 -5.11 -6.03
CA LYS A 1 19.95 -4.61 -5.05
C LYS A 1 20.71 -3.46 -5.70
N LYS A 2 21.12 -2.45 -4.94
CA LYS A 2 22.00 -1.35 -5.40
C LYS A 2 23.15 -1.25 -4.42
N ASP A 3 24.39 -1.23 -4.91
CA ASP A 3 25.61 -1.19 -4.08
C ASP A 3 25.64 -2.27 -2.98
N GLY A 4 25.20 -3.48 -3.33
CA GLY A 4 25.13 -4.63 -2.40
C GLY A 4 23.93 -4.62 -1.44
N ALA A 5 23.21 -3.49 -1.29
CA ALA A 5 22.05 -3.36 -0.41
C ALA A 5 20.72 -3.62 -1.13
N VAL A 6 19.69 -3.99 -0.37
CA VAL A 6 18.31 -4.06 -0.90
C VAL A 6 17.82 -2.63 -1.15
N ALA A 7 17.53 -2.31 -2.41
CA ALA A 7 17.13 -0.97 -2.84
C ALA A 7 15.63 -0.85 -3.12
N GLY A 8 14.93 -1.98 -3.22
CA GLY A 8 13.49 -2.01 -3.39
C GLY A 8 12.95 -3.41 -3.60
N ARG A 9 11.62 -3.51 -3.63
CA ARG A 9 10.82 -4.73 -3.78
C ARG A 9 9.53 -4.41 -4.52
N ILE A 10 8.97 -5.43 -5.15
CA ILE A 10 7.67 -5.43 -5.80
C ILE A 10 7.13 -6.86 -5.79
N SER A 11 5.81 -7.02 -5.71
CA SER A 11 5.13 -8.26 -6.03
C SER A 11 4.37 -8.12 -7.34
N ALA A 12 4.28 -9.22 -8.08
CA ALA A 12 3.46 -9.34 -9.28
C ALA A 12 2.64 -10.62 -9.16
N PHE A 13 1.33 -10.53 -9.40
CA PHE A 13 0.42 -11.66 -9.24
C PHE A 13 -0.71 -11.61 -10.26
N VAL A 14 -1.22 -12.80 -10.58
CA VAL A 14 -2.37 -12.99 -11.46
C VAL A 14 -3.55 -13.39 -10.60
N ASN A 15 -4.68 -12.71 -10.77
CA ASN A 15 -5.92 -13.04 -10.09
C ASN A 15 -6.87 -13.74 -11.07
N PRO A 16 -7.04 -15.08 -11.00
CA PRO A 16 -7.91 -15.81 -11.92
C PRO A 16 -9.37 -15.35 -11.85
N LEU A 17 -9.87 -15.00 -10.66
CA LEU A 17 -11.26 -14.54 -10.47
C LEU A 17 -11.49 -13.17 -11.11
N HIS A 18 -10.48 -12.30 -11.12
CA HIS A 18 -10.55 -11.03 -11.87
C HIS A 18 -10.62 -11.29 -13.37
N LEU A 19 -9.74 -12.14 -13.88
CA LEU A 19 -9.69 -12.46 -15.31
C LEU A 19 -10.97 -13.14 -15.79
N GLU A 20 -11.55 -14.03 -14.99
CA GLU A 20 -12.85 -14.66 -15.27
C GLU A 20 -13.97 -13.62 -15.34
N ARG A 21 -14.00 -12.68 -14.39
CA ARG A 21 -15.06 -11.68 -14.28
C ARG A 21 -14.98 -10.55 -15.31
N TYR A 22 -13.78 -10.03 -15.57
CA TYR A 22 -13.58 -8.81 -16.36
C TYR A 22 -13.00 -9.06 -17.74
N GLN A 23 -12.35 -10.21 -17.97
CA GLN A 23 -11.80 -10.62 -19.27
C GLN A 23 -10.93 -9.54 -19.94
N ASP A 24 -10.18 -8.78 -19.13
CA ASP A 24 -9.44 -7.58 -19.55
C ASP A 24 -7.93 -7.80 -19.74
N ALA A 25 -7.47 -9.03 -19.49
CA ALA A 25 -6.06 -9.43 -19.51
C ALA A 25 -5.17 -8.59 -18.56
N THR A 26 -5.71 -8.18 -17.40
CA THR A 26 -4.98 -7.39 -16.40
C THR A 26 -4.23 -8.25 -15.37
N GLY A 27 -2.93 -8.01 -15.26
CA GLY A 27 -2.08 -8.44 -14.14
C GLY A 27 -2.02 -7.37 -13.05
N HIS A 28 -1.79 -7.78 -11.80
CA HIS A 28 -1.76 -6.88 -10.67
C HIS A 28 -0.40 -6.88 -9.98
N PHE A 29 0.14 -5.69 -9.69
CA PHE A 29 1.35 -5.55 -8.88
C PHE A 29 1.04 -4.89 -7.55
N GLY A 30 1.88 -5.11 -6.55
CA GLY A 30 1.71 -4.59 -5.20
C GLY A 30 3.01 -4.62 -4.41
N PHE A 31 2.94 -4.34 -3.10
CA PHE A 31 4.11 -4.32 -2.21
C PHE A 31 5.31 -3.55 -2.79
N LEU A 32 5.02 -2.51 -3.57
CA LEU A 32 6.03 -1.68 -4.21
C LEU A 32 6.65 -0.78 -3.16
N ASP A 33 7.96 -0.90 -2.99
CA ASP A 33 8.71 -0.14 -2.00
C ASP A 33 10.15 0.00 -2.48
N ALA A 34 10.67 1.22 -2.53
CA ALA A 34 12.01 1.48 -3.06
C ALA A 34 12.58 2.82 -2.58
N VAL A 35 13.92 2.89 -2.59
CA VAL A 35 14.64 4.15 -2.40
C VAL A 35 14.29 5.16 -3.50
N ASP A 36 14.54 6.44 -3.25
CA ASP A 36 14.25 7.53 -4.18
C ASP A 36 15.16 7.50 -5.42
N ASP A 37 14.90 6.56 -6.33
CA ASP A 37 15.71 6.29 -7.51
C ASP A 37 14.84 5.76 -8.67
N ALA A 38 14.75 6.55 -9.75
CA ALA A 38 13.96 6.22 -10.92
C ALA A 38 14.38 4.89 -11.59
N ALA A 39 15.68 4.56 -11.59
CA ALA A 39 16.18 3.33 -12.19
C ALA A 39 15.74 2.10 -11.38
N VAL A 40 15.66 2.22 -10.05
CA VAL A 40 15.15 1.15 -9.19
C VAL A 40 13.67 0.91 -9.45
N PHE A 41 12.86 1.96 -9.47
CA PHE A 41 11.42 1.85 -9.79
C PHE A 41 11.18 1.27 -11.18
N SER A 42 11.87 1.79 -12.20
CA SER A 42 11.76 1.30 -13.57
C SER A 42 12.11 -0.19 -13.67
N SER A 43 13.19 -0.62 -13.02
CA SER A 43 13.58 -2.03 -13.01
C SER A 43 12.56 -2.94 -12.32
N LEU A 44 11.95 -2.49 -11.22
CA LEU A 44 10.94 -3.26 -10.50
C LEU A 44 9.65 -3.41 -11.31
N LEU A 45 9.14 -2.29 -11.87
CA LEU A 45 7.93 -2.28 -12.68
C LEU A 45 8.10 -3.11 -13.96
N LYS A 46 9.25 -2.98 -14.64
CA LYS A 46 9.57 -3.79 -15.82
C LYS A 46 9.58 -5.29 -15.51
N ALA A 47 10.11 -5.70 -14.35
CA ALA A 47 10.09 -7.10 -13.94
C ALA A 47 8.65 -7.63 -13.74
N ALA A 48 7.75 -6.81 -13.19
CA ALA A 48 6.33 -7.16 -13.09
C ALA A 48 5.68 -7.25 -14.48
N GLU A 49 5.94 -6.30 -15.37
CA GLU A 49 5.43 -6.31 -16.75
C GLU A 49 5.89 -7.53 -17.54
N GLU A 50 7.17 -7.91 -17.41
CA GLU A 50 7.72 -9.12 -18.04
C GLU A 50 7.05 -10.39 -17.50
N PHE A 51 6.82 -10.46 -16.19
CA PHE A 51 6.08 -11.55 -15.55
C PHE A 51 4.65 -11.70 -16.11
N PHE A 52 3.97 -10.57 -16.36
CA PHE A 52 2.63 -10.54 -16.96
C PHE A 52 2.64 -10.88 -18.45
N ARG A 53 3.58 -10.31 -19.22
CA ARG A 53 3.72 -10.56 -20.66
C ARG A 53 4.01 -12.04 -20.95
N ALA A 54 4.85 -12.68 -20.13
CA ALA A 54 5.13 -14.12 -20.22
C ALA A 54 3.88 -15.01 -20.02
N ARG A 55 2.78 -14.45 -19.50
CA ARG A 55 1.49 -15.12 -19.27
C ARG A 55 0.38 -14.64 -20.21
N GLY A 56 0.73 -13.86 -21.23
CA GLY A 56 -0.24 -13.34 -22.22
C GLY A 56 -1.13 -12.21 -21.70
N LEU A 57 -0.81 -11.63 -20.54
CA LEU A 57 -1.51 -10.47 -20.01
C LEU A 57 -1.03 -9.20 -20.72
N GLN A 58 -1.96 -8.28 -20.96
CA GLN A 58 -1.73 -7.08 -21.78
C GLN A 58 -1.79 -5.78 -20.97
N LYS A 59 -2.34 -5.84 -19.75
CA LYS A 59 -2.49 -4.70 -18.85
C LYS A 59 -1.86 -5.00 -17.50
N CYS A 60 -1.41 -3.93 -16.86
CA CYS A 60 -0.82 -3.95 -15.52
C CYS A 60 -1.53 -2.88 -14.68
N ALA A 61 -2.05 -3.26 -13.51
CA ALA A 61 -2.72 -2.34 -12.60
C ALA A 61 -2.19 -2.50 -11.17
N GLY A 62 -2.09 -1.39 -10.45
CA GLY A 62 -1.58 -1.41 -9.08
C GLY A 62 -1.23 -0.02 -8.55
N PRO A 63 -0.70 0.04 -7.32
CA PRO A 63 -0.38 -1.11 -6.48
C PRO A 63 -1.60 -1.69 -5.73
N PHE A 64 -1.64 -3.02 -5.57
CA PHE A 64 -2.59 -3.78 -4.75
C PHE A 64 -1.83 -4.78 -3.88
N SER A 65 -1.83 -4.64 -2.55
CA SER A 65 -1.16 -5.57 -1.64
C SER A 65 -2.06 -6.79 -1.38
N PHE A 66 -1.90 -7.86 -2.19
CA PHE A 66 -2.73 -9.08 -2.25
C PHE A 66 -4.04 -8.95 -3.02
N SER A 67 -4.94 -8.05 -2.59
CA SER A 67 -6.26 -7.89 -3.23
C SER A 67 -6.79 -6.48 -3.08
N VAL A 68 -7.88 -6.18 -3.79
CA VAL A 68 -8.60 -4.90 -3.69
C VAL A 68 -9.20 -4.64 -2.29
N ASN A 69 -9.32 -5.68 -1.45
CA ASN A 69 -9.85 -5.56 -0.09
C ASN A 69 -8.79 -5.24 0.98
N GLU A 70 -7.51 -5.23 0.58
CA GLU A 70 -6.38 -4.91 1.44
C GLU A 70 -5.88 -3.49 1.10
N GLU A 71 -4.58 -3.25 1.20
CA GLU A 71 -3.99 -1.96 0.83
C GLU A 71 -4.00 -1.77 -0.69
N CYS A 72 -4.65 -0.70 -1.13
CA CYS A 72 -4.84 -0.39 -2.55
C CYS A 72 -4.43 1.06 -2.85
N GLY A 73 -3.66 1.21 -3.93
CA GLY A 73 -3.25 2.49 -4.47
C GLY A 73 -2.03 3.10 -3.81
N LEU A 74 -1.72 4.30 -4.29
CA LEU A 74 -0.59 5.08 -3.86
C LEU A 74 -1.07 6.35 -3.15
N LEU A 75 -0.45 6.69 -2.02
CA LEU A 75 -0.63 8.00 -1.41
C LEU A 75 -0.03 9.08 -2.32
N VAL A 76 -0.88 9.96 -2.83
CA VAL A 76 -0.48 11.09 -3.71
C VAL A 76 -0.71 12.46 -3.05
N SER A 77 -1.50 12.51 -1.98
CA SER A 77 -1.77 13.71 -1.17
C SER A 77 -2.12 13.30 0.27
N GLY A 78 -1.88 14.16 1.25
CA GLY A 78 -2.18 13.88 2.67
C GLY A 78 -1.01 13.32 3.49
N PHE A 79 0.25 13.55 3.06
CA PHE A 79 1.47 13.13 3.77
C PHE A 79 1.67 13.81 5.14
N ASP A 80 0.88 14.83 5.44
CA ASP A 80 0.81 15.53 6.73
C ASP A 80 0.03 14.74 7.80
N THR A 81 -0.62 13.64 7.42
CA THR A 81 -1.29 12.72 8.35
C THR A 81 -0.41 11.52 8.70
N PRO A 82 -0.50 10.97 9.93
CA PRO A 82 0.18 9.72 10.26
C PRO A 82 -0.37 8.54 9.44
N PRO A 83 0.38 7.44 9.30
CA PRO A 83 -0.14 6.24 8.67
C PRO A 83 -1.30 5.64 9.48
N TYR A 84 -2.31 5.14 8.78
CA TYR A 84 -3.45 4.42 9.35
C TYR A 84 -3.38 2.95 8.97
N ILE A 85 -3.82 2.07 9.87
CA ILE A 85 -3.84 0.63 9.63
C ILE A 85 -4.67 0.34 8.36
N MET A 86 -4.13 -0.52 7.48
CA MET A 86 -4.72 -0.90 6.19
C MET A 86 -4.86 0.25 5.18
N MET A 87 -4.14 1.36 5.38
CA MET A 87 -4.07 2.45 4.42
C MET A 87 -2.65 2.62 3.89
N PRO A 88 -2.43 2.57 2.56
CA PRO A 88 -1.12 2.82 2.00
C PRO A 88 -0.60 4.19 2.42
N HIS A 89 0.60 4.21 3.01
CA HIS A 89 1.32 5.43 3.37
C HIS A 89 2.74 5.37 2.80
N GLY A 90 2.78 5.34 1.46
CA GLY A 90 4.04 5.34 0.70
C GLY A 90 4.77 6.67 0.82
N ARG A 91 5.94 6.78 0.18
CA ARG A 91 6.76 7.99 0.25
C ARG A 91 6.41 8.95 -0.90
N PRO A 92 6.61 10.28 -0.74
CA PRO A 92 6.19 11.28 -1.75
C PRO A 92 6.77 11.09 -3.16
N TRP A 93 7.93 10.45 -3.28
CA TRP A 93 8.58 10.23 -4.57
C TRP A 93 7.97 9.08 -5.38
N TYR A 94 7.07 8.29 -4.83
CA TYR A 94 6.56 7.09 -5.52
C TYR A 94 5.77 7.49 -6.76
N GLN A 95 4.96 8.54 -6.65
CA GLN A 95 4.07 8.96 -7.74
C GLN A 95 4.89 9.31 -8.97
N ARG A 96 5.87 10.23 -8.81
CA ARG A 96 6.71 10.68 -9.93
C ARG A 96 7.48 9.53 -10.58
N HIS A 97 7.93 8.53 -9.81
CA HIS A 97 8.70 7.42 -10.37
C HIS A 97 7.83 6.39 -11.08
N VAL A 98 6.62 6.14 -10.56
CA VAL A 98 5.62 5.28 -11.23
C VAL A 98 5.16 5.94 -12.53
N GLU A 99 4.85 7.23 -12.50
CA GLU A 99 4.47 8.00 -13.70
C GLU A 99 5.63 8.08 -14.72
N ALA A 100 6.88 8.27 -14.27
CA ALA A 100 8.06 8.25 -15.13
C ALA A 100 8.32 6.90 -15.80
N ALA A 101 7.80 5.81 -15.24
CA ALA A 101 7.82 4.48 -15.85
C ALA A 101 6.69 4.26 -16.88
N GLY A 102 5.88 5.29 -17.18
CA GLY A 102 4.82 5.23 -18.19
C GLY A 102 3.44 4.80 -17.67
N TYR A 103 3.29 4.66 -16.35
CA TYR A 103 2.00 4.37 -15.74
C TYR A 103 1.14 5.63 -15.69
N VAL A 104 -0.17 5.44 -15.88
CA VAL A 104 -1.15 6.52 -15.82
C VAL A 104 -2.16 6.26 -14.70
N LYS A 105 -2.70 7.33 -14.13
CA LYS A 105 -3.68 7.24 -13.05
C LYS A 105 -4.94 6.50 -13.52
N ALA A 106 -5.26 5.41 -12.84
CA ALA A 106 -6.47 4.62 -13.13
C ALA A 106 -7.73 5.20 -12.47
N MET A 107 -7.65 5.55 -11.19
CA MET A 107 -8.76 6.13 -10.41
C MET A 107 -8.26 6.87 -9.17
N ASP A 108 -9.09 7.75 -8.63
CA ASP A 108 -8.85 8.38 -7.32
C ASP A 108 -9.53 7.59 -6.20
N MET A 109 -8.84 7.44 -5.07
CA MET A 109 -9.38 6.84 -3.85
C MET A 109 -9.24 7.84 -2.70
N HIS A 110 -10.37 8.12 -2.05
CA HIS A 110 -10.42 9.11 -0.99
C HIS A 110 -10.39 8.48 0.38
N ALA A 111 -9.45 8.93 1.20
CA ALA A 111 -9.39 8.68 2.62
C ALA A 111 -10.12 9.79 3.38
N LEU A 112 -11.05 9.43 4.27
CA LEU A 112 -11.74 10.39 5.11
C LEU A 112 -11.42 10.14 6.58
N LEU A 113 -10.84 11.14 7.23
CA LEU A 113 -10.65 11.11 8.67
C LEU A 113 -11.94 11.53 9.36
N TYR A 114 -12.58 10.59 10.06
CA TYR A 114 -13.75 10.85 10.88
C TYR A 114 -13.39 10.80 12.36
N ILE A 115 -13.40 11.96 13.02
CA ILE A 115 -13.21 12.08 14.47
C ILE A 115 -14.59 12.34 15.10
N PRO A 116 -15.24 11.32 15.71
CA PRO A 116 -16.53 11.53 16.35
C PRO A 116 -16.40 12.47 17.55
N ARG A 117 -17.25 13.51 17.61
CA ARG A 117 -17.29 14.46 18.76
C ARG A 117 -17.64 13.78 20.09
N ARG A 118 -18.33 12.64 20.04
CA ARG A 118 -18.59 11.76 21.18
C ARG A 118 -18.35 10.31 20.75
N GLN A 119 -17.30 9.71 21.28
CA GLN A 119 -17.08 8.27 21.16
C GLN A 119 -17.79 7.59 22.33
N PHE A 120 -18.87 6.87 22.07
CA PHE A 120 -19.47 6.02 23.10
C PHE A 120 -18.56 4.80 23.30
N ILE A 121 -17.76 4.84 24.37
CA ILE A 121 -17.00 3.68 24.83
C ILE A 121 -17.80 3.05 25.97
N PRO A 122 -18.33 1.82 25.81
CA PRO A 122 -19.04 1.11 26.87
C PRO A 122 -18.20 1.05 28.14
N GLU A 123 -18.82 1.24 29.31
CA GLU A 123 -18.13 1.25 30.61
C GLU A 123 -17.25 0.01 30.84
N ARG A 124 -17.72 -1.17 30.39
CA ARG A 124 -16.95 -2.42 30.48
C ARG A 124 -15.60 -2.33 29.77
N ARG A 125 -15.53 -1.65 28.62
CA ARG A 125 -14.27 -1.41 27.89
C ARG A 125 -13.41 -0.39 28.60
N MET A 126 -14.00 0.67 29.16
CA MET A 126 -13.25 1.67 29.95
C MET A 126 -12.58 1.03 31.17
N LYS A 127 -13.30 0.23 31.96
CA LYS A 127 -12.73 -0.49 33.12
C LYS A 127 -11.58 -1.42 32.73
N PHE A 128 -11.66 -2.06 31.56
CA PHE A 128 -10.57 -2.89 31.04
C PHE A 128 -9.34 -2.05 30.69
N ILE A 129 -9.53 -0.92 29.99
CA ILE A 129 -8.45 0.01 29.63
C ILE A 129 -7.78 0.56 30.89
N GLU A 130 -8.55 1.06 31.85
CA GLU A 130 -8.04 1.57 33.13
C GLU A 130 -7.20 0.54 33.86
N ARG A 131 -7.69 -0.70 33.97
CA ARG A 131 -6.95 -1.81 34.60
C ARG A 131 -5.67 -2.18 33.85
N ALA A 132 -5.70 -2.12 32.52
CA ALA A 132 -4.52 -2.36 31.70
C ALA A 132 -3.47 -1.26 31.91
N LEU A 133 -3.89 0.01 31.94
CA LEU A 133 -3.01 1.17 32.13
C LEU A 133 -2.47 1.28 33.57
N SER A 134 -3.22 0.83 34.58
CA SER A 134 -2.77 0.83 35.97
C SER A 134 -1.75 -0.28 36.28
N SER A 135 -1.56 -1.23 35.37
CA SER A 135 -0.64 -2.36 35.56
C SER A 135 0.79 -1.94 35.23
N PRO A 136 1.77 -2.11 36.15
CA PRO A 136 3.18 -1.84 35.85
C PRO A 136 3.77 -2.80 34.79
N LYS A 137 3.03 -3.85 34.42
CA LYS A 137 3.41 -4.81 33.36
C LYS A 137 3.09 -4.32 31.94
N VAL A 138 2.32 -3.23 31.80
CA VAL A 138 1.92 -2.68 30.50
C VAL A 138 2.69 -1.39 30.25
N ARG A 139 3.34 -1.30 29.10
CA ARG A 139 4.05 -0.10 28.66
C ARG A 139 3.58 0.29 27.27
N ILE A 140 2.97 1.47 27.15
CA ILE A 140 2.63 2.04 25.85
C ILE A 140 3.90 2.68 25.28
N ARG A 141 4.19 2.40 24.02
CA ARG A 141 5.22 3.08 23.24
C ARG A 141 4.59 3.60 21.97
N ASN A 142 4.91 4.84 21.61
CA ASN A 142 4.57 5.35 20.30
C ASN A 142 5.43 4.64 19.25
N ILE A 143 4.89 4.50 18.05
CA ILE A 143 5.67 4.08 16.89
C ILE A 143 6.35 5.35 16.38
N ASP A 144 7.67 5.31 16.25
CA ASP A 144 8.42 6.37 15.57
C ASP A 144 8.20 6.19 14.06
N PHE A 145 7.62 7.21 13.42
CA PHE A 145 7.35 7.24 11.97
C PHE A 145 8.34 8.17 11.26
#